data_AF-A0A3B9WTC9-F1
#
_entry.id   AF-A0A3B9WTC9-F1
#
_cell.length_a   1.000
_cell.length_b   1.000
_cell.length_c   1.000
_cell.angle_alpha   90.00
_cell.angle_beta   90.00
_cell.angle_gamma   90.00
#
_symmetry.space_group_name_H-M   'P 1'
#
loop_
_entity.id
_entity.type
_entity.pdbx_description
1 polymer ?
#
loop_
_entity_poly.entity_id
_entity_poly.type
_entity_poly.pdbx_seq_one_letter_code
_entity_poly.pdbx_strand_id
1 'polypeptide(L)' 'TGKIDEKIMYNTFNMGLGMMLVVAAEDEERTIEALKGAGETPVKAGYIDEGERGVSIC' A
#
# COMPACT_ATOMS: atom_id res chain seq x y z
N THR A 1 11.64 2.05 -25.67
CA THR A 1 10.70 2.53 -24.65
C THR A 1 9.84 1.35 -24.24
N GLY A 2 9.97 0.91 -22.99
CA GLY A 2 9.22 -0.25 -22.47
C GLY A 2 7.75 0.08 -22.37
N LYS A 3 7.01 -0.05 -23.48
CA LYS A 3 5.56 0.13 -23.59
C LYS A 3 4.82 -1.01 -22.88
N ILE A 4 5.05 -1.13 -21.59
CA ILE A 4 4.38 -2.10 -20.73
C ILE A 4 3.11 -1.44 -20.23
N ASP A 5 2.00 -2.15 -20.33
CA ASP A 5 0.71 -1.73 -19.80
C ASP A 5 0.84 -1.50 -18.29
N GLU A 6 0.27 -0.41 -17.78
CA GLU A 6 0.28 -0.05 -16.36
C GLU A 6 -0.28 -1.19 -15.48
N LYS A 7 -1.28 -1.93 -15.98
CA LYS A 7 -1.80 -3.11 -15.28
C LYS A 7 -0.75 -4.20 -15.13
N ILE A 8 0.11 -4.39 -16.14
CA ILE A 8 1.23 -5.33 -16.06
C ILE A 8 2.29 -4.81 -15.09
N MET A 9 2.51 -3.49 -15.04
CA MET A 9 3.45 -2.88 -14.09
C MET A 9 3.04 -3.16 -12.64
N TYR A 10 1.78 -2.90 -12.25
CA TYR A 10 1.28 -3.18 -10.89
C TYR A 10 1.25 -4.67 -10.54
N ASN A 11 1.05 -5.55 -11.52
CA ASN A 11 1.08 -7.01 -11.29
C ASN A 11 2.50 -7.58 -11.15
N THR A 12 3.52 -6.87 -11.66
CA THR A 12 4.89 -7.39 -11.77
C THR A 12 5.86 -6.70 -10.83
N PHE A 13 5.66 -5.40 -10.59
CA PHE A 13 6.52 -4.58 -9.74
C PHE A 13 5.76 -4.08 -8.53
N ASN A 14 6.49 -3.87 -7.45
CA ASN A 14 5.95 -3.38 -6.18
C ASN A 14 5.59 -1.88 -6.20
N MET A 15 5.95 -1.16 -7.27
CA MET A 15 5.64 0.25 -7.48
C MET A 15 6.05 1.16 -6.31
N GLY A 16 7.16 0.82 -5.64
CA GLY A 16 7.70 1.59 -4.52
C GLY A 16 7.21 1.16 -3.13
N LEU A 17 6.31 0.18 -3.03
CA LEU A 17 5.83 -0.36 -1.76
C LEU A 17 6.34 -1.78 -1.52
N GLY A 18 7.40 -1.92 -0.72
CA GLY A 18 7.99 -3.23 -0.41
C GLY A 18 7.14 -4.10 0.52
N MET A 19 6.33 -3.47 1.39
CA MET A 19 5.51 -4.14 2.39
C MET A 19 4.23 -3.33 2.64
N MET A 20 3.12 -4.02 2.89
CA MET A 20 1.85 -3.42 3.29
C MET A 20 1.42 -4.02 4.62
N LEU A 21 1.00 -3.15 5.54
CA LEU A 21 0.41 -3.53 6.83
C LEU A 21 -1.06 -3.14 6.82
N VAL A 22 -1.93 -4.08 7.19
CA VAL A 22 -3.36 -3.83 7.40
C VAL A 22 -3.59 -3.76 8.91
N VAL A 23 -4.12 -2.63 9.37
CA VAL A 23 -4.37 -2.35 10.79
C VAL A 23 -5.80 -1.84 10.97
N ALA A 24 -6.29 -1.87 12.22
CA ALA A 24 -7.54 -1.19 12.57
C ALA A 24 -7.40 0.32 12.32
N ALA A 25 -8.52 0.99 12.01
CA ALA A 25 -8.50 2.42 11.69
C ALA A 25 -7.98 3.26 12.87
N GLU A 26 -8.32 2.90 14.11
CA GLU A 26 -7.79 3.56 15.31
C GLU A 26 -6.28 3.39 15.52
N ASP A 27 -5.66 2.43 14.83
CA ASP A 27 -4.25 2.09 14.98
C ASP A 27 -3.35 2.71 13.89
N GLU A 28 -3.92 3.50 12.97
CA GLU A 28 -3.21 4.07 11.82
C GLU A 28 -2.04 4.96 12.26
N GLU A 29 -2.31 5.97 13.09
CA GLU A 29 -1.31 6.96 13.50
C GLU A 29 -0.17 6.33 14.31
N ARG A 30 -0.50 5.50 15.31
CA ARG A 30 0.51 4.83 16.14
C ARG A 30 1.43 3.93 15.30
N THR A 31 0.87 3.28 14.28
CA THR A 31 1.62 2.39 13.38
C THR A 31 2.57 3.21 12.51
N ILE A 32 2.11 4.33 11.97
CA ILE A 32 2.95 5.24 11.18
C ILE A 32 4.11 5.78 12.02
N GLU A 33 3.85 6.21 13.26
CA GLU A 33 4.88 6.71 14.16
C GLU A 33 5.90 5.64 14.54
N ALA A 34 5.45 4.42 14.86
CA ALA A 34 6.33 3.31 15.18
C ALA A 34 7.26 2.95 14.01
N LEU A 35 6.72 2.91 12.78
CA LEU A 35 7.51 2.63 11.57
C LEU A 35 8.52 3.74 11.29
N LYS A 36 8.14 5.01 11.43
CA LYS A 36 9.08 6.14 11.33
C LYS A 36 10.18 6.05 12.40
N GLY A 37 9.83 5.68 13.63
CA GLY A 37 10.77 5.46 14.72
C GLY A 37 11.75 4.31 14.45
N ALA A 38 11.34 3.32 13.67
CA ALA A 38 12.19 2.22 13.20
C ALA A 38 13.06 2.60 11.98
N GLY A 39 12.96 3.83 11.46
CA GLY A 39 13.72 4.30 10.30
C GLY A 39 13.07 4.03 8.94
N GLU A 40 11.81 3.57 8.93
CA GLU A 40 11.06 3.32 7.71
C GLU A 40 10.34 4.58 7.21
N THR A 41 9.94 4.58 5.93
CA THR A 41 9.17 5.66 5.30
C THR A 41 7.75 5.20 4.92
N PRO A 42 6.86 4.98 5.91
CA PRO A 42 5.51 4.49 5.65
C PRO A 42 4.64 5.55 4.96
N VAL A 43 3.70 5.08 4.14
CA VAL A 43 2.65 5.90 3.52
C VAL A 43 1.28 5.26 3.77
N LYS A 44 0.23 6.09 3.90
CA LYS A 44 -1.14 5.60 3.91
C LYS A 44 -1.50 5.13 2.49
N ALA A 45 -1.55 3.81 2.29
CA ALA A 45 -1.81 3.22 0.97
C ALA A 45 -3.29 3.24 0.57
N GLY A 46 -4.22 3.21 1.53
CA GLY A 46 -5.66 3.17 1.26
C GLY A 46 -6.46 2.71 2.47
N TYR A 47 -7.66 2.18 2.21
CA TYR A 47 -8.55 1.56 3.18
C TYR A 47 -9.21 0.31 2.57
N ILE A 48 -9.77 -0.54 3.43
CA ILE A 48 -10.54 -1.72 3.03
C ILE A 48 -12.01 -1.41 3.26
N ASP A 49 -12.86 -1.79 2.30
CA ASP A 49 -14.31 -1.67 2.37
C ASP A 49 -14.95 -3.05 2.09
N GLU A 50 -16.24 -3.20 2.38
CA GLU A 50 -16.98 -4.41 2.07
C GLU A 50 -17.06 -4.65 0.55
N GLY A 51 -16.78 -5.88 0.11
CA GLY A 51 -16.81 -6.27 -1.30
C GLY A 51 -16.44 -7.74 -1.50
N GLU A 52 -16.60 -8.26 -2.72
CA GLU A 52 -16.33 -9.67 -3.00
C GLU A 52 -14.84 -9.97 -3.09
N ARG A 53 -14.12 -9.30 -4.00
CA ARG A 53 -12.67 -9.43 -4.21
C ARG A 53 -12.20 -8.39 -5.22
N GLY A 54 -11.21 -7.58 -4.87
CA GLY A 54 -10.60 -6.66 -5.83
C GLY A 54 -9.69 -5.63 -5.19
N VAL A 55 -8.88 -4.97 -6.03
CA VAL A 55 -8.12 -3.77 -5.69
C VAL A 55 -8.46 -2.74 -6.76
N SER A 56 -8.91 -1.57 -6.33
CA SER A 56 -9.09 -0.41 -7.19
C SER A 56 -7.89 0.53 -7.00
N ILE A 57 -7.23 0.87 -8.10
CA ILE A 57 -6.13 1.84 -8.12
C ILE A 57 -6.70 3.12 -8.72
N CYS A 58 -6.64 4.23 -7.97
CA CYS A 58 -7.25 5.52 -8.29
C CYS A 58 -6.22 6.64 -8.34
#